data_AF-F0Y8U9-F1
#
_entry.id   AF-F0Y8U9-F1
#
_cell.length_a   1.000
_cell.length_b   1.000
_cell.length_c   1.000
_cell.angle_alpha   90.00
_cell.angle_beta   90.00
_cell.angle_gamma   90.00
#
_symmetry.space_group_name_H-M   'P 1'
#
loop_
_entity.id
_entity.type
_entity.pdbx_description
1 polymer ?
#
loop_
_entity_poly.entity_id
_entity_poly.type
_entity_poly.pdbx_seq_one_letter_code
_entity_poly.pdbx_strand_id
1 'polypeptide(L)'
;MQHRYGAKDRLEYREADCRDLRAFDECAYDLVLDKALFDCVLCGSQNLSGVALMTAEAFRVLKPGGAYVVVSHGAPQTRLGYLERPALDWRVSIVPVQKPRIAAEPQRADD
;
A
#
# COMPACT_ATOMS: atom_id res chain seq x y z
N MET A 1 14.07 6.44 6.62
CA MET A 1 13.99 5.06 7.15
C MET A 1 15.35 4.42 7.29
N GLN A 2 16.19 4.42 6.25
CA GLN A 2 17.56 3.89 6.26
C GLN A 2 18.40 4.38 7.46
N HIS A 3 18.45 5.69 7.73
CA HIS A 3 19.22 6.22 8.86
C HIS A 3 18.72 5.75 10.24
N ARG A 4 17.39 5.72 10.45
CA ARG A 4 16.79 5.40 11.77
C ARG A 4 16.76 3.90 12.07
N TYR A 5 16.66 3.06 11.04
CA TYR A 5 16.42 1.62 11.20
C TYR A 5 17.41 0.75 10.41
N GLY A 6 18.51 1.31 9.90
CA GLY A 6 19.46 0.62 9.03
C GLY A 6 20.21 -0.53 9.69
N ALA A 7 20.26 -0.59 11.03
CA ALA A 7 20.85 -1.71 11.77
C ALA A 7 19.90 -2.93 11.90
N LYS A 8 18.71 -2.90 11.28
CA LYS A 8 17.80 -4.04 11.26
C LYS A 8 18.05 -4.88 10.01
N ASP A 9 18.87 -5.91 10.14
CA ASP A 9 19.34 -6.75 9.02
C ASP A 9 18.21 -7.49 8.25
N ARG A 10 17.01 -7.57 8.84
CA ARG A 10 15.83 -8.17 8.20
C ARG A 10 15.00 -7.16 7.38
N LEU A 11 15.43 -5.89 7.31
CA LEU A 11 14.74 -4.84 6.59
C LEU A 11 15.67 -4.22 5.55
N GLU A 12 15.29 -4.38 4.29
CA GLU A 12 15.89 -3.66 3.18
C GLU A 12 15.08 -2.39 2.88
N TYR A 13 15.78 -1.30 2.56
CA TYR A 13 15.15 -0.04 2.19
C TYR A 13 15.66 0.41 0.82
N ARG A 14 14.76 0.50 -0.15
CA ARG A 14 15.06 0.98 -1.49
C ARG A 14 14.17 2.16 -1.83
N GLU A 15 14.72 3.14 -2.53
CA GLU A 15 13.93 4.20 -3.16
C GLU A 15 13.31 3.65 -4.44
N ALA A 16 12.00 3.80 -4.61
CA ALA A 16 11.27 3.32 -5.77
C ALA A 16 9.97 4.10 -5.95
N ASP A 17 9.51 4.22 -7.19
CA ASP A 17 8.17 4.69 -7.53
C ASP A 17 7.23 3.48 -7.59
N CYS A 18 6.14 3.48 -6.81
CA CYS A 18 5.18 2.38 -6.81
C CYS A 18 4.49 2.15 -8.17
N ARG A 19 4.57 3.11 -9.09
CA ARG A 19 4.05 3.00 -10.47
C ARG A 19 5.04 2.35 -11.42
N ASP A 20 6.28 2.12 -10.97
CA ASP A 20 7.38 1.53 -11.73
C ASP A 20 8.34 0.79 -10.79
N LEU A 21 8.05 -0.49 -10.55
CA LEU A 21 8.84 -1.40 -9.74
C LEU A 21 9.72 -2.31 -10.58
N ARG A 22 10.10 -1.93 -11.82
CA ARG A 22 10.95 -2.76 -12.70
C ARG A 22 12.31 -3.13 -12.12
N ALA A 23 12.77 -2.40 -11.10
CA ALA A 23 13.97 -2.74 -10.32
C ALA A 23 13.78 -3.94 -9.36
N PHE A 24 12.58 -4.51 -9.32
CA PHE A 24 12.20 -5.68 -8.53
C PHE A 24 11.65 -6.78 -9.44
N ASP A 25 12.07 -8.01 -9.13
CA ASP A 25 11.72 -9.18 -9.92
C ASP A 25 10.21 -9.47 -9.90
N GLU A 26 9.72 -10.05 -10.98
CA GLU A 26 8.36 -10.59 -11.06
C GLU A 26 8.23 -11.78 -10.10
N CYS A 27 7.04 -11.94 -9.51
CA CYS A 27 6.77 -13.06 -8.60
C CYS A 27 7.81 -13.25 -7.48
N ALA A 28 8.32 -12.16 -6.92
CA ALA A 28 9.36 -12.19 -5.89
C ALA A 28 8.79 -12.16 -4.46
N TYR A 29 7.60 -11.61 -4.28
CA TYR A 29 7.04 -11.34 -2.95
C TYR A 29 5.79 -12.16 -2.65
N ASP A 30 5.71 -12.67 -1.42
CA ASP A 30 4.50 -13.34 -0.92
C ASP A 30 3.43 -12.33 -0.47
N LEU A 31 3.83 -11.12 -0.09
CA LEU A 31 2.97 -10.06 0.42
C LEU A 31 3.47 -8.68 -0.03
N VAL A 32 2.55 -7.85 -0.51
CA VAL A 32 2.75 -6.40 -0.69
C VAL A 32 1.83 -5.68 0.29
N LEU A 33 2.40 -4.81 1.14
CA LEU A 33 1.65 -4.01 2.10
C LEU A 33 1.67 -2.54 1.70
N ASP A 34 0.48 -1.97 1.57
CA ASP A 34 0.25 -0.56 1.39
C ASP A 34 -0.56 -0.02 2.56
N LYS A 35 0.00 0.98 3.26
CA LYS A 35 -0.75 1.80 4.21
C LYS A 35 -0.85 3.22 3.66
N ALA A 36 -2.06 3.61 3.24
CA ALA A 36 -2.42 4.95 2.76
C ALA A 36 -1.71 5.45 1.49
N LEU A 37 -0.77 4.69 0.90
CA LEU A 37 -0.11 5.08 -0.35
C LEU A 37 -1.11 5.09 -1.51
N PHE A 38 -1.99 4.10 -1.59
CA PHE A 38 -3.11 4.07 -2.54
C PHE A 38 -3.94 5.36 -2.50
N ASP A 39 -4.27 5.83 -1.28
CA ASP A 39 -5.02 7.07 -1.09
C ASP A 39 -4.20 8.29 -1.53
N CYS A 40 -2.90 8.32 -1.22
CA CYS A 40 -2.01 9.39 -1.67
C CYS A 40 -1.95 9.50 -3.19
N VAL A 41 -1.87 8.38 -3.91
CA VAL A 41 -1.87 8.38 -5.38
C VAL A 41 -3.20 8.91 -5.92
N LEU A 42 -4.32 8.54 -5.29
CA LEU A 42 -5.65 9.03 -5.69
C LEU A 42 -5.84 10.55 -5.52
N CYS A 43 -5.11 11.18 -4.60
CA CYS A 43 -5.11 12.62 -4.39
C CYS A 43 -4.28 13.40 -5.43
N GLY A 44 -3.48 12.71 -6.26
CA GLY A 44 -2.62 13.34 -7.27
C GLY A 44 -3.35 13.74 -8.55
N SER A 45 -2.69 14.55 -9.38
CA SER A 45 -3.22 15.04 -10.67
C SER A 45 -3.37 13.95 -11.75
N GLN A 46 -2.59 12.87 -11.66
CA GLN A 46 -2.63 11.69 -12.55
C GLN A 46 -3.10 10.47 -11.77
N ASN A 47 -4.16 10.64 -10.97
CA ASN A 47 -4.63 9.65 -10.01
C ASN A 47 -5.07 8.32 -10.66
N LEU A 48 -5.95 8.35 -11.66
CA LEU A 48 -6.52 7.13 -12.23
C LEU A 48 -5.45 6.28 -12.92
N SER A 49 -4.61 6.91 -13.75
CA SER A 49 -3.48 6.23 -14.39
C SER A 49 -2.43 5.78 -13.37
N GLY A 50 -2.15 6.60 -12.36
CA GLY A 50 -1.23 6.26 -11.27
C GLY A 50 -1.66 5.02 -10.50
N VAL A 51 -2.92 4.93 -10.08
CA VAL A 51 -3.45 3.74 -9.39
C VAL A 51 -3.47 2.52 -10.32
N ALA A 52 -3.78 2.72 -11.60
CA ALA A 52 -3.79 1.63 -12.56
C ALA A 52 -2.39 1.02 -12.77
N LEU A 53 -1.34 1.84 -12.79
CA LEU A 53 0.06 1.39 -12.86
C LEU A 53 0.51 0.76 -11.54
N MET A 54 0.20 1.41 -10.42
CA MET A 54 0.55 0.92 -9.07
C MET A 54 -0.01 -0.48 -8.80
N THR A 55 -1.29 -0.71 -9.14
CA THR A 55 -1.93 -2.02 -8.95
C THR A 55 -1.39 -3.08 -9.90
N ALA A 56 -1.01 -2.71 -11.13
CA ALA A 56 -0.35 -3.61 -12.05
C ALA A 56 1.05 -4.04 -11.56
N GLU A 57 1.84 -3.10 -11.06
CA GLU A 57 3.17 -3.42 -10.50
C GLU A 57 3.05 -4.26 -9.22
N ALA A 58 2.10 -3.94 -8.33
CA ALA A 58 1.83 -4.76 -7.16
C ALA A 58 1.43 -6.20 -7.54
N PHE A 59 0.61 -6.38 -8.57
CA PHE A 59 0.25 -7.70 -9.09
C PHE A 59 1.46 -8.43 -9.69
N ARG A 60 2.27 -7.75 -10.51
CA ARG A 60 3.44 -8.33 -11.18
C ARG A 60 4.48 -8.88 -10.20
N VAL A 61 4.78 -8.12 -9.14
CA VAL A 61 5.82 -8.51 -8.17
C VAL A 61 5.35 -9.60 -7.19
N LEU A 62 4.04 -9.86 -7.11
CA LEU A 62 3.49 -10.91 -6.27
C LEU A 62 3.66 -12.29 -6.89
N LYS A 63 4.05 -13.25 -6.06
CA LYS A 63 4.01 -14.68 -6.41
C LYS A 63 2.56 -15.11 -6.68
N PRO A 64 2.34 -16.17 -7.47
CA PRO A 64 1.05 -16.84 -7.50
C PRO A 64 0.60 -17.22 -6.09
N GLY A 65 -0.60 -16.77 -5.70
CA GLY A 65 -1.14 -16.97 -4.34
C GLY A 65 -0.67 -15.95 -3.30
N GLY A 66 0.17 -14.99 -3.65
CA GLY A 66 0.54 -13.87 -2.81
C GLY A 66 -0.61 -12.87 -2.60
N ALA A 67 -0.46 -11.99 -1.62
CA ALA A 67 -1.50 -11.04 -1.24
C ALA A 67 -1.07 -9.58 -1.36
N TYR A 68 -1.96 -8.73 -1.88
CA TYR A 68 -1.84 -7.29 -1.82
C TYR A 68 -2.78 -6.74 -0.74
N VAL A 69 -2.22 -6.18 0.33
CA VAL A 69 -2.98 -5.63 1.46
C VAL A 69 -2.96 -4.11 1.40
N VAL A 70 -4.11 -3.51 1.11
CA VAL A 70 -4.30 -2.05 1.08
C VAL A 70 -5.07 -1.62 2.32
N VAL A 71 -4.44 -0.80 3.15
CA VAL A 71 -5.10 -0.18 4.29
C VAL A 71 -5.43 1.28 3.96
N SER A 72 -6.60 1.47 3.37
CA SER A 72 -7.12 2.77 2.94
C SER A 72 -8.04 3.42 3.99
N HIS A 73 -8.08 4.75 4.01
CA HIS A 73 -9.05 5.52 4.81
C HIS A 73 -10.43 5.57 4.15
N GLY A 74 -10.51 5.56 2.82
CA GLY A 74 -11.80 5.77 2.20
C GLY A 74 -12.61 4.49 2.01
N ALA A 75 -13.92 4.69 1.83
CA ALA A 75 -14.90 3.61 1.84
C ALA A 75 -14.63 2.57 0.75
N PRO A 76 -14.97 1.28 0.95
CA PRO A 76 -14.68 0.23 -0.02
C PRO A 76 -15.20 0.48 -1.44
N GLN A 77 -16.42 1.02 -1.58
CA GLN A 77 -17.03 1.42 -2.86
C GLN A 77 -16.18 2.45 -3.63
N THR A 78 -15.39 3.20 -2.84
CA THR A 78 -14.23 4.01 -3.19
C THR A 78 -13.22 3.41 -4.16
N ARG A 79 -12.91 2.14 -3.88
CA ARG A 79 -11.61 1.50 -4.16
C ARG A 79 -11.79 0.29 -5.06
N LEU A 80 -12.91 -0.42 -4.90
CA LEU A 80 -13.18 -1.67 -5.61
C LEU A 80 -13.02 -1.57 -7.12
N GLY A 81 -13.52 -0.50 -7.76
CA GLY A 81 -13.39 -0.32 -9.21
C GLY A 81 -11.95 -0.29 -9.73
N TYR A 82 -10.97 0.04 -8.89
CA TYR A 82 -9.55 0.00 -9.24
C TYR A 82 -8.90 -1.35 -8.96
N LEU A 83 -9.41 -2.08 -7.96
CA LEU A 83 -8.85 -3.35 -7.50
C LEU A 83 -9.47 -4.54 -8.23
N GLU A 84 -10.73 -4.47 -8.65
CA GLU A 84 -11.44 -5.56 -9.33
C GLU A 84 -11.36 -5.46 -10.87
N ARG A 85 -10.26 -4.88 -11.38
CA ARG A 85 -10.05 -4.77 -12.83
C ARG A 85 -9.83 -6.15 -13.43
N PRO A 86 -10.40 -6.48 -14.60
CA PRO A 86 -10.23 -7.81 -15.23
C PRO A 86 -8.77 -8.24 -15.48
N ALA A 87 -7.85 -7.29 -15.61
CA ALA A 87 -6.43 -7.56 -15.79
C ALA A 87 -5.71 -8.00 -14.50
N LEU A 88 -6.35 -7.85 -13.34
CA LEU A 88 -5.81 -8.19 -12.02
C LEU A 88 -6.54 -9.46 -11.57
N ASP A 89 -5.97 -10.62 -11.90
CA ASP A 89 -6.54 -11.94 -11.59
C ASP A 89 -6.34 -12.31 -10.11
N TRP A 90 -6.94 -11.51 -9.23
CA TRP A 90 -7.01 -11.77 -7.80
C TRP A 90 -8.45 -11.64 -7.30
N ARG A 91 -8.68 -12.06 -6.06
CA ARG A 91 -9.95 -11.86 -5.37
C ARG A 91 -9.80 -10.75 -4.35
N VAL A 92 -10.78 -9.88 -4.25
CA VAL A 92 -10.78 -8.78 -3.27
C VAL A 92 -11.67 -9.15 -2.09
N SER A 93 -11.11 -9.03 -0.88
CA SER A 93 -11.85 -9.16 0.38
C SER A 93 -11.72 -7.87 1.19
N ILE A 94 -12.81 -7.44 1.82
CA ILE A 94 -12.84 -6.20 2.60
C ILE A 94 -12.89 -6.55 4.08
N VAL A 95 -11.99 -5.97 4.88
CA VAL A 95 -12.01 -6.06 6.34
C VAL A 95 -12.15 -4.66 6.93
N PRO A 96 -13.30 -4.31 7.52
CA PRO A 96 -13.46 -3.05 8.23
C PRO A 96 -12.56 -3.01 9.47
N VAL A 97 -11.75 -1.97 9.59
CA VAL A 97 -10.91 -1.74 10.77
C VAL A 97 -11.48 -0.58 11.56
N GLN A 98 -11.74 -0.81 12.85
CA GLN A 98 -12.21 0.23 13.76
C GLN A 98 -11.12 1.29 13.94
N LYS A 99 -11.46 2.56 13.74
CA LYS A 99 -10.53 3.66 14.02
C LYS A 99 -10.22 3.66 15.52
N PRO A 100 -8.94 3.56 15.93
CA PRO A 100 -8.60 3.65 17.35
C PRO A 100 -9.08 4.98 17.90
N ARG A 101 -9.83 4.96 19.00
CA ARG A 101 -10.06 6.17 19.79
C ARG A 101 -8.75 6.47 20.49
N ILE A 102 -8.03 7.50 20.05
CA ILE A 102 -6.90 8.01 20.81
C ILE A 102 -7.52 8.65 22.04
N ALA A 103 -7.33 8.04 23.22
CA ALA A 103 -7.63 8.72 24.47
C ALA A 103 -6.81 10.01 24.46
N ALA A 104 -7.44 11.16 24.74
CA ALA A 104 -6.71 12.42 24.82
C ALA A 104 -5.51 12.22 25.77
N GLU A 105 -4.29 12.41 25.27
CA GLU A 105 -3.14 12.49 26.16
C GLU A 105 -3.38 13.67 27.09
N PRO A 106 -3.16 13.54 28.42
CA PRO A 106 -3.13 14.71 29.27
C PRO A 106 -2.07 15.66 28.71
N GLN A 107 -2.46 16.93 28.47
CA GLN A 107 -1.52 17.97 28.07
C GLN A 107 -0.29 17.89 28.97
N ARG A 108 0.87 17.59 28.39
CA ARG A 108 2.13 17.76 29.09
C ARG A 108 2.20 19.23 29.47
N ALA A 109 2.33 19.52 30.76
CA ALA A 109 2.67 20.86 31.20
C ALA A 109 4.02 21.19 30.57
N ASP A 110 4.05 22.26 29.79
CA ASP A 110 5.29 22.84 29.30
C ASP A 110 6.03 23.43 30.51
N ASP A 111 7.21 22.87 30.82
CA ASP A 111 8.20 23.43 31.74
C ASP A 111 9.30 24.16 30.94
#